data_AF-A0A0Q9R5Z1-F1
#
_entry.id   AF-A0A0Q9R5Z1-F1
#
_cell.length_a   1.000
_cell.length_b   1.000
_cell.length_c   1.000
_cell.angle_alpha   90.00
_cell.angle_beta   90.00
_cell.angle_gamma   90.00
#
_symmetry.space_group_name_H-M   'P 1'
#
loop_
_entity.id
_entity.type
_entity.pdbx_description
1 polymer ?
#
loop_
_entity_poly.entity_id
_entity_poly.type
_entity_poly.pdbx_seq_one_letter_code
_entity_poly.pdbx_strand_id
1 'polypeptide(L)'
;MPHVTVARTGALPVYQVGGKSFVFFRTPRSDAVDPRTGERYDDVVVIWVGSEGDKLALVQDESSPFFTTPHFDGHPSVLLRASRVGEVSRDEVVELVQDAWLAQASRRRAATWLREHHLEP
;
A
#
# COMPACT_ATOMS: atom_id res chain seq x y z
N MET A 1 1.99 13.34 7.24
CA MET A 1 2.87 12.33 7.87
C MET A 1 4.32 12.83 7.87
N PRO A 2 5.00 12.88 9.02
CA PRO A 2 6.37 13.42 9.13
C PRO A 2 7.43 12.47 8.56
N HIS A 3 8.57 13.03 8.14
CA HIS A 3 9.75 12.29 7.66
C HIS A 3 9.53 11.41 6.42
N VAL A 4 8.50 11.69 5.63
CA VAL A 4 8.29 11.02 4.34
C VAL A 4 9.34 11.51 3.34
N THR A 5 9.97 10.58 2.66
CA THR A 5 10.89 10.83 1.54
C THR A 5 10.38 10.12 0.29
N VAL A 6 10.63 10.71 -0.88
CA VAL A 6 10.32 10.08 -2.16
C VAL A 6 11.63 9.61 -2.79
N ALA A 7 11.86 8.29 -2.78
CA ALA A 7 12.95 7.69 -3.53
C ALA A 7 12.54 7.52 -5.00
N ARG A 8 13.49 7.79 -5.90
CA ARG A 8 13.34 7.58 -7.34
C ARG A 8 14.39 6.59 -7.81
N THR A 9 14.17 5.31 -7.50
CA THR A 9 14.97 4.20 -8.04
C THR A 9 14.60 3.85 -9.49
N GLY A 10 13.64 4.57 -10.07
CA GLY A 10 13.21 4.54 -11.47
C GLY A 10 12.31 5.73 -11.80
N ALA A 11 11.52 5.64 -12.88
CA ALA A 11 10.55 6.69 -13.25
C ALA A 11 9.39 6.84 -12.25
N LEU A 12 9.06 5.75 -11.55
CA LEU A 12 7.93 5.67 -10.64
C LEU A 12 8.34 6.01 -9.20
N PRO A 13 7.50 6.73 -8.43
CA PRO A 13 7.84 7.15 -7.08
C PRO A 13 7.73 6.00 -6.07
N VAL A 14 8.64 6.01 -5.10
CA VAL A 14 8.64 5.13 -3.93
C VAL A 14 8.58 6.02 -2.69
N TYR A 15 7.48 5.98 -1.96
CA TYR A 15 7.30 6.72 -0.72
C TYR A 15 7.85 5.91 0.45
N GLN A 16 8.72 6.56 1.23
CA GLN A 16 9.45 5.90 2.32
C GLN A 16 9.41 6.72 3.61
N VAL A 17 9.55 6.03 4.74
CA VAL A 17 9.81 6.63 6.05
C VAL A 17 11.00 5.93 6.69
N GLY A 18 12.06 6.68 7.01
CA GLY A 18 13.29 6.10 7.56
C GLY A 18 13.95 5.05 6.66
N GLY A 19 13.87 5.22 5.34
CA GLY A 19 14.43 4.29 4.36
C GLY A 19 13.58 3.05 4.08
N LYS A 20 12.44 2.88 4.76
CA LYS A 20 11.51 1.79 4.50
C LYS A 20 10.35 2.26 3.62
N SER A 21 10.09 1.55 2.54
CA SER A 21 8.96 1.84 1.64
C SER A 21 7.64 1.50 2.29
N PHE A 22 6.62 2.34 2.08
CA PHE A 22 5.25 2.09 2.56
C PHE A 22 4.19 2.22 1.45
N VAL A 23 4.46 3.00 0.40
CA VAL A 23 3.66 3.02 -0.84
C VAL A 23 4.61 3.14 -2.02
N PHE A 24 4.46 2.31 -3.05
CA PHE A 24 5.19 2.51 -4.31
C PHE A 24 4.45 1.99 -5.54
N PHE A 25 4.74 2.63 -6.67
CA PHE A 25 4.24 2.24 -7.97
C PHE A 25 5.25 1.31 -8.62
N ARG A 26 4.80 0.13 -9.05
CA ARG A 26 5.68 -0.89 -9.63
C ARG A 26 5.61 -0.86 -11.16
N THR A 27 6.70 -1.25 -11.80
CA THR A 27 6.68 -1.57 -13.23
C THR A 27 5.88 -2.86 -13.48
N PRO A 28 5.40 -3.11 -14.72
CA PRO A 28 4.70 -4.35 -15.03
C PRO A 28 5.52 -5.60 -14.68
N ARG A 29 4.90 -6.55 -13.99
CA ARG A 29 5.52 -7.82 -13.54
C ARG A 29 4.60 -9.00 -13.84
N SER A 30 5.19 -10.19 -14.00
CA SER A 30 4.46 -11.41 -14.37
C SER A 30 3.54 -11.95 -13.27
N ASP A 31 3.69 -11.49 -12.03
CA ASP A 31 2.87 -11.94 -10.91
C ASP A 31 1.49 -11.27 -10.89
N ALA A 32 1.30 -10.11 -11.52
CA ALA A 32 -0.02 -9.48 -11.65
C ALA A 32 -0.37 -9.21 -13.11
N VAL A 33 -1.35 -9.97 -13.57
CA VAL A 33 -1.84 -9.99 -14.94
C VAL A 33 -3.35 -9.95 -14.94
N ASP A 34 -3.93 -9.46 -16.04
CA ASP A 34 -5.35 -9.62 -16.32
C ASP A 34 -5.67 -11.11 -16.51
N PRO A 35 -6.59 -11.71 -15.72
CA PRO A 35 -6.90 -13.13 -15.82
C PRO A 35 -7.59 -13.51 -17.13
N ARG A 36 -8.19 -12.56 -17.86
CA ARG A 36 -8.86 -12.78 -19.15
C ARG A 36 -7.91 -12.68 -20.33
N THR A 37 -6.99 -11.70 -20.32
CA THR A 37 -6.09 -11.43 -21.45
C THR A 37 -4.68 -11.96 -21.26
N GLY A 38 -4.25 -12.18 -20.01
CA GLY A 38 -2.88 -12.51 -19.63
C GLY A 38 -1.91 -11.32 -19.70
N GLU A 39 -2.40 -10.13 -20.02
CA GLU A 39 -1.57 -8.93 -20.11
C GLU A 39 -1.12 -8.47 -18.72
N ARG A 40 0.12 -7.99 -18.60
CA ARG A 40 0.64 -7.49 -17.34
C ARG A 40 0.02 -6.15 -17.00
N TYR A 41 -0.37 -6.00 -15.75
CA TYR A 41 -0.80 -4.73 -15.22
C TYR A 41 0.36 -3.74 -15.13
N ASP A 42 0.15 -2.53 -15.65
CA ASP A 42 1.11 -1.43 -15.76
C ASP A 42 0.94 -0.31 -14.74
N ASP A 43 -0.10 -0.40 -13.91
CA ASP A 43 -0.54 0.65 -12.99
C ASP A 43 -0.65 0.15 -11.52
N VAL A 44 0.05 -0.93 -11.17
CA VAL A 44 -0.08 -1.54 -9.85
C VAL A 44 0.63 -0.68 -8.79
N VAL A 45 -0.06 -0.43 -7.70
CA VAL A 45 0.46 0.19 -6.47
C VAL A 45 0.61 -0.88 -5.40
N VAL A 46 1.75 -0.89 -4.72
CA VAL A 46 2.00 -1.72 -3.55
C VAL A 46 1.86 -0.85 -2.31
N ILE A 47 1.04 -1.30 -1.36
CA ILE A 47 0.73 -0.55 -0.14
C ILE A 47 0.96 -1.47 1.05
N TRP A 48 1.76 -1.03 2.03
CA TRP A 48 1.92 -1.78 3.27
C TRP A 48 0.68 -1.69 4.14
N VAL A 49 0.45 -2.72 4.94
CA VAL A 49 -0.62 -2.76 5.94
C VAL A 49 -0.07 -3.18 7.30
N GLY A 50 -0.84 -2.99 8.37
CA GLY A 50 -0.42 -3.28 9.75
C GLY A 50 -0.14 -4.77 9.99
N SER A 51 -0.90 -5.65 9.34
CA SER A 51 -0.80 -7.09 9.52
C SER A 51 -1.27 -7.88 8.28
N GLU A 52 -1.00 -9.19 8.27
CA GLU A 52 -1.57 -10.09 7.27
C GLU A 52 -3.10 -10.20 7.39
N GLY A 53 -3.66 -10.03 8.60
CA GLY A 53 -5.11 -9.97 8.82
C GLY A 53 -5.75 -8.77 8.11
N ASP A 54 -5.12 -7.59 8.21
CA ASP A 54 -5.61 -6.38 7.52
C ASP A 54 -5.55 -6.54 6.00
N LYS A 55 -4.47 -7.17 5.49
CA LYS A 55 -4.36 -7.53 4.08
C LYS A 55 -5.52 -8.41 3.64
N LEU A 56 -5.81 -9.47 4.40
CA LEU A 56 -6.89 -10.42 4.10
C LEU A 56 -8.26 -9.71 4.10
N ALA A 57 -8.50 -8.82 5.07
CA ALA A 57 -9.74 -8.06 5.15
C ALA A 57 -9.97 -7.16 3.91
N LEU A 58 -8.91 -6.62 3.30
CA LEU A 58 -9.01 -5.79 2.10
C LEU A 58 -9.28 -6.58 0.83
N VAL A 59 -8.81 -7.83 0.75
CA VAL A 59 -8.88 -8.68 -0.47
C VAL A 59 -9.97 -9.75 -0.41
N GLN A 60 -10.64 -9.93 0.72
CA GLN A 60 -11.71 -10.92 0.87
C GLN A 60 -12.94 -10.61 0.01
N ASP A 61 -13.19 -9.32 -0.27
CA ASP A 61 -14.27 -8.89 -1.15
C ASP A 61 -13.74 -8.84 -2.58
N GLU A 62 -14.21 -9.75 -3.44
CA GLU A 62 -13.79 -9.81 -4.85
C GLU A 62 -14.20 -8.58 -5.66
N SER A 63 -15.17 -7.79 -5.18
CA SER A 63 -15.57 -6.53 -5.84
C SER A 63 -14.59 -5.39 -5.55
N SER A 64 -13.81 -5.51 -4.47
CA SER A 64 -12.78 -4.56 -4.07
C SER A 64 -11.72 -4.37 -5.18
N PRO A 65 -11.15 -3.16 -5.34
CA PRO A 65 -10.04 -2.94 -6.25
C PRO A 65 -8.70 -3.45 -5.70
N PHE A 66 -8.69 -3.92 -4.44
CA PHE A 66 -7.53 -4.51 -3.79
C PHE A 66 -7.37 -5.99 -4.14
N PHE A 67 -6.12 -6.42 -4.30
CA PHE A 67 -5.79 -7.82 -4.59
C PHE A 67 -4.43 -8.22 -4.01
N THR A 68 -4.11 -9.51 -4.10
CA THR A 68 -2.80 -10.07 -3.78
C THR A 68 -2.39 -11.10 -4.84
N THR A 69 -1.12 -11.47 -4.86
CA THR A 69 -0.57 -12.53 -5.71
C THR A 69 0.22 -13.51 -4.84
N PRO A 70 0.49 -14.76 -5.29
CA PRO A 70 1.30 -15.71 -4.53
C PRO A 70 2.70 -15.18 -4.17
N HIS A 71 3.19 -14.18 -4.91
CA HIS A 71 4.46 -13.52 -4.60
C HIS A 71 4.43 -12.74 -3.27
N PHE A 72 3.25 -12.36 -2.79
CA PHE A 72 3.04 -11.59 -1.57
C PHE A 72 2.52 -12.44 -0.40
N ASP A 73 2.51 -13.76 -0.51
CA ASP A 73 2.09 -14.65 0.59
C ASP A 73 3.02 -14.47 1.81
N GLY A 74 2.44 -14.29 3.01
CA GLY A 74 3.18 -13.95 4.23
C GLY A 74 3.81 -12.55 4.23
N HIS A 75 3.58 -11.72 3.21
CA HIS A 75 4.07 -10.34 3.15
C HIS A 75 2.92 -9.35 3.46
N PRO A 76 3.09 -8.40 4.40
CA PRO A 76 2.05 -7.45 4.81
C PRO A 76 1.95 -6.28 3.81
N SER A 77 1.60 -6.60 2.57
CA SER A 77 1.27 -5.60 1.56
C SER A 77 0.11 -6.07 0.70
N VAL A 78 -0.75 -5.12 0.36
CA VAL A 78 -1.84 -5.27 -0.59
C VAL A 78 -1.47 -4.60 -1.91
N LEU A 79 -2.05 -5.09 -3.00
CA LEU A 79 -1.92 -4.51 -4.33
C LEU A 79 -3.20 -3.78 -4.71
N LEU A 80 -3.07 -2.67 -5.42
CA LEU A 80 -4.18 -1.88 -5.94
C LEU A 80 -3.91 -1.57 -7.41
N ARG A 81 -4.92 -1.71 -8.28
CA ARG A 81 -4.88 -1.16 -9.65
C ARG A 81 -5.13 0.35 -9.56
N ALA A 82 -4.17 1.19 -9.94
CA ALA A 82 -4.35 2.64 -9.85
C ALA A 82 -5.51 3.15 -10.72
N SER A 83 -5.80 2.50 -11.84
CA SER A 83 -6.99 2.78 -12.68
C SER A 83 -8.32 2.58 -11.96
N ARG A 84 -8.36 1.76 -10.90
CA ARG A 84 -9.55 1.47 -10.09
C ARG A 84 -9.58 2.23 -8.76
N VAL A 85 -8.61 3.10 -8.49
CA VAL A 85 -8.55 3.84 -7.20
C VAL A 85 -9.79 4.69 -6.95
N GLY A 86 -10.49 5.12 -8.01
CA GLY A 86 -11.75 5.87 -7.90
C GLY A 86 -12.93 5.08 -7.33
N GLU A 87 -12.79 3.76 -7.18
CA GLU A 87 -13.77 2.89 -6.51
C GLU A 87 -13.63 2.95 -4.98
N VAL A 88 -12.50 3.46 -4.47
CA VAL A 88 -12.25 3.68 -3.04
C VAL A 88 -12.52 5.14 -2.72
N SER A 89 -13.18 5.42 -1.60
CA SER A 89 -13.40 6.80 -1.18
C SER A 89 -12.08 7.48 -0.86
N ARG A 90 -12.05 8.81 -0.98
CA ARG A 90 -10.85 9.60 -0.66
C ARG A 90 -10.39 9.36 0.78
N ASP A 91 -11.33 9.26 1.71
CA ASP A 91 -11.02 9.13 3.14
C ASP A 91 -10.43 7.75 3.44
N GLU A 92 -10.98 6.68 2.85
CA GLU A 92 -10.39 5.33 2.91
C GLU A 92 -8.97 5.29 2.30
N VAL A 93 -8.72 5.97 1.17
CA VAL A 93 -7.36 6.06 0.60
C VAL A 93 -6.42 6.79 1.55
N VAL A 94 -6.89 7.86 2.21
CA VAL A 94 -6.09 8.61 3.18
C VAL A 94 -5.75 7.74 4.39
N GLU A 95 -6.73 7.04 4.95
CA GLU A 95 -6.53 6.11 6.07
C GLU A 95 -5.55 5.00 5.69
N LEU A 96 -5.74 4.36 4.54
CA LEU A 96 -4.85 3.29 4.06
C LEU A 96 -3.40 3.76 3.90
N VAL A 97 -3.20 4.99 3.40
CA VAL A 97 -1.85 5.58 3.25
C VAL A 97 -1.24 5.91 4.62
N GLN A 98 -2.05 6.33 5.60
CA GLN A 98 -1.60 6.58 6.97
C GLN A 98 -1.22 5.28 7.68
N ASP A 99 -2.03 4.24 7.55
CA ASP A 99 -1.77 2.90 8.11
C ASP A 99 -0.50 2.29 7.51
N ALA A 100 -0.31 2.43 6.20
CA ALA A 100 0.92 2.01 5.53
C ALA A 100 2.15 2.72 6.12
N TRP A 101 2.05 4.02 6.36
CA TRP A 101 3.14 4.78 6.99
C TRP A 101 3.37 4.33 8.43
N LEU A 102 2.32 4.10 9.22
CA LEU A 102 2.41 3.61 10.60
C LEU A 102 3.09 2.24 10.67
N ALA A 103 2.77 1.33 9.74
CA ALA A 103 3.37 0.00 9.65
C ALA A 103 4.89 0.05 9.41
N GLN A 104 5.40 1.13 8.81
CA GLN A 104 6.82 1.27 8.45
C GLN A 104 7.60 2.25 9.35
N ALA A 105 6.91 3.21 9.95
CA ALA A 105 7.51 4.19 10.83
C ALA A 105 8.16 3.52 12.05
N SER A 106 9.21 4.14 12.59
CA SER A 106 9.74 3.69 13.88
C SER A 106 8.71 3.93 14.98
N ARG A 107 8.71 3.09 16.03
CA ARG A 107 7.79 3.22 17.18
C ARG A 107 7.69 4.65 17.72
N ARG A 108 8.82 5.36 17.82
CA ARG A 108 8.85 6.76 18.28
C ARG A 108 8.11 7.70 17.33
N ARG A 109 8.30 7.56 16.01
CA ARG A 109 7.63 8.41 15.01
C ARG A 109 6.14 8.16 14.96
N ALA A 110 5.74 6.88 14.94
CA ALA A 110 4.34 6.48 14.98
C ALA A 110 3.63 7.04 16.23
N ALA A 111 4.19 6.79 17.42
CA ALA A 111 3.61 7.26 18.68
C ALA A 111 3.53 8.80 18.76
N THR A 112 4.48 9.54 18.21
CA THR A 112 4.39 11.00 18.14
C THR A 112 3.26 11.44 17.21
N TRP A 113 3.17 10.87 16.02
CA TRP A 113 2.16 11.25 15.04
C TRP A 113 0.74 10.96 15.54
N LEU A 114 0.51 9.78 16.14
CA LEU A 114 -0.78 9.40 16.72
C LEU A 114 -1.23 10.37 17.83
N ARG A 115 -0.32 10.74 18.75
CA ARG A 115 -0.61 11.74 19.78
C ARG A 115 -0.98 13.10 19.20
N GLU A 116 -0.29 13.54 18.15
CA GLU A 116 -0.58 14.82 17.47
C GLU A 116 -1.93 14.81 16.73
N HIS A 117 -2.44 13.63 16.38
CA HIS A 117 -3.71 13.46 15.65
C HIS A 117 -4.85 12.97 16.56
N HIS A 118 -4.61 12.88 17.88
CA HIS A 118 -5.57 12.39 18.88
C HIS A 118 -6.11 10.97 18.57
N LEU A 119 -5.23 10.11 18.04
CA LEU A 119 -5.52 8.71 17.75
C LEU A 119 -4.82 7.81 18.78
N GLU A 120 -5.46 6.70 19.13
CA GLU A 120 -4.87 5.67 19.96
C GLU A 120 -3.87 4.82 19.16
N PRO A 121 -2.82 4.30 19.82
CA PRO A 121 -1.79 3.48 19.18
C PRO A 121 -2.18 2.03 18.89
#